data_AF-U5E3E8-F1
#
_entry.id   AF-U5E3E8-F1
#
_cell.length_a   1.000
_cell.length_b   1.000
_cell.length_c   1.000
_cell.angle_alpha   90.00
_cell.angle_beta   90.00
_cell.angle_gamma   90.00
#
_symmetry.space_group_name_H-M   'P 1'
#
loop_
_entity.id
_entity.type
_entity.pdbx_description
1 polymer ?
#
loop_
_entity_poly.entity_id
_entity_poly.type
_entity_poly.pdbx_seq_one_letter_code
_entity_poly.pdbx_strand_id
1 'polypeptide(L)'
;MPRDAPTPPHGLQVSTPLVARSVWSGVLVGIGTASFIDETVFHQLLHWHHFYDKSTTSIGLVSDGLFHAFGFFAVVIGLVMVADLIRRAGLSKYG
;
A
#
# COMPACT_ATOMS: atom_id res chain seq x y z
N MET A 1 -6.73 -23.47 51.69
CA MET A 1 -5.83 -22.62 50.88
C MET A 1 -6.33 -22.62 49.44
N PRO A 2 -6.83 -21.51 48.90
CA PRO A 2 -7.09 -21.34 47.47
C PRO A 2 -5.75 -21.31 46.72
N ARG A 3 -5.60 -22.08 45.63
CA ARG A 3 -4.47 -21.93 44.70
C ARG A 3 -4.75 -20.73 43.81
N ASP A 4 -3.87 -19.75 43.84
CA ASP A 4 -3.84 -18.69 42.83
C ASP A 4 -3.61 -19.35 41.47
N ALA A 5 -4.62 -19.31 40.60
CA ALA A 5 -4.46 -19.74 39.22
C ALA A 5 -3.50 -18.76 38.53
N PRO A 6 -2.57 -19.24 37.69
CA PRO A 6 -1.71 -18.34 36.91
C PRO A 6 -2.61 -17.48 36.02
N THR A 7 -2.51 -16.15 36.17
CA THR A 7 -3.12 -15.23 35.21
C THR A 7 -2.54 -15.55 33.83
N PRO A 8 -3.36 -15.81 32.81
CA PRO A 8 -2.86 -16.13 31.49
C PRO A 8 -1.97 -14.97 31.00
N PRO A 9 -0.83 -15.25 30.34
CA PRO A 9 -0.02 -14.19 29.76
C PRO A 9 -0.94 -13.38 28.85
N HIS A 10 -0.90 -12.06 28.99
CA HIS A 10 -1.58 -11.14 28.09
C HIS A 10 -1.07 -11.43 26.68
N GLY A 11 -1.75 -12.34 25.97
CA GLY A 11 -1.49 -12.65 24.58
C GLY A 11 -1.51 -11.31 23.87
N LEU A 12 -0.43 -11.00 23.14
CA LEU A 12 -0.25 -9.74 22.42
C LEU A 12 -1.59 -9.34 21.79
N GLN A 13 -2.30 -8.41 22.43
CA GLN A 13 -3.48 -7.81 21.85
C GLN A 13 -2.95 -6.92 20.76
N VAL A 14 -2.69 -7.49 19.58
CA VAL A 14 -2.42 -6.73 18.38
C VAL A 14 -3.66 -5.87 18.19
N SER A 15 -3.53 -4.59 18.51
CA SER A 15 -4.65 -3.68 18.52
C SER A 15 -5.25 -3.69 17.12
N THR A 16 -6.55 -3.96 16.99
CA THR A 16 -7.30 -3.97 15.71
C THR A 16 -6.95 -2.81 14.77
N PRO A 17 -6.69 -1.57 15.28
CA PRO A 17 -6.22 -0.45 14.44
C PRO A 17 -4.86 -0.66 13.77
N LEU A 18 -3.93 -1.37 14.43
CA LEU A 18 -2.60 -1.66 13.91
C LEU A 18 -2.67 -2.64 12.74
N VAL A 19 -3.53 -3.67 12.87
CA VAL A 19 -3.80 -4.64 11.79
C VAL A 19 -4.38 -3.95 10.57
N ALA A 20 -5.43 -3.14 10.76
CA ALA A 20 -6.06 -2.41 9.67
C ALA A 20 -5.06 -1.47 8.96
N ARG A 21 -4.18 -0.80 9.71
CA ARG A 21 -3.18 0.12 9.15
C ARG A 21 -2.09 -0.62 8.35
N SER A 22 -1.65 -1.79 8.82
CA SER A 22 -0.73 -2.66 8.07
C SER A 22 -1.36 -3.16 6.76
N VAL A 23 -2.63 -3.57 6.80
CA VAL A 23 -3.37 -3.98 5.59
C VAL A 23 -3.47 -2.83 4.60
N TRP A 24 -3.91 -1.65 5.03
CA TRP A 24 -4.03 -0.49 4.15
C TRP A 24 -2.70 -0.03 3.57
N SER A 25 -1.63 -0.08 4.36
CA SER A 25 -0.28 0.22 3.88
C SER A 25 0.13 -0.74 2.76
N GLY A 26 -0.05 -2.05 2.96
CA GLY A 26 0.24 -3.05 1.93
C GLY A 26 -0.62 -2.88 0.67
N VAL A 27 -1.92 -2.60 0.84
CA VAL A 27 -2.84 -2.33 -0.28
C VAL A 27 -2.40 -1.13 -1.09
N LEU A 28 -2.05 -0.01 -0.45
CA LEU A 28 -1.64 1.21 -1.16
C LEU A 28 -0.31 1.03 -1.91
N VAL A 29 0.67 0.37 -1.29
CA VAL A 29 1.92 0.01 -1.98
C VAL A 29 1.64 -0.93 -3.16
N GLY A 30 0.76 -1.92 -2.97
CA GLY A 30 0.36 -2.86 -4.02
C GLY A 30 -0.33 -2.18 -5.20
N ILE A 31 -1.30 -1.30 -4.93
CA ILE A 31 -2.00 -0.52 -5.97
C ILE A 31 -1.01 0.33 -6.75
N GLY A 32 -0.15 1.08 -6.07
CA GLY A 32 0.82 1.94 -6.75
C GLY A 32 1.83 1.14 -7.59
N THR A 33 2.24 -0.04 -7.12
CA THR A 33 3.11 -0.96 -7.88
C THR A 33 2.38 -1.52 -9.11
N ALA A 34 1.13 -1.93 -8.95
CA ALA A 34 0.31 -2.45 -10.04
C ALA A 34 0.08 -1.38 -11.11
N SER A 35 -0.23 -0.14 -10.72
CA SER A 35 -0.35 1.00 -11.64
C SER A 35 0.94 1.26 -12.42
N PHE A 36 2.10 1.20 -11.77
CA PHE A 36 3.39 1.37 -12.46
C PHE A 36 3.67 0.26 -13.49
N ILE A 37 3.35 -1.00 -13.14
CA ILE A 37 3.50 -2.14 -14.06
C ILE A 37 2.55 -1.99 -15.24
N ASP A 38 1.29 -1.60 -14.99
CA ASP A 38 0.28 -1.37 -16.03
C ASP A 38 0.76 -0.32 -17.05
N GLU A 39 1.20 0.84 -16.56
CA GLU A 39 1.70 1.93 -17.41
C GLU A 39 2.98 1.52 -18.16
N THR A 40 3.97 0.93 -17.48
CA THR A 40 5.25 0.60 -18.11
C THR A 40 5.11 -0.57 -19.09
N VAL A 41 4.53 -1.68 -18.65
CA VAL A 41 4.52 -2.93 -19.42
C VAL A 41 3.41 -2.90 -20.45
N PHE A 42 2.19 -2.52 -20.06
CA PHE A 42 1.03 -2.64 -20.95
C PHE A 42 0.86 -1.40 -21.82
N HIS A 43 1.07 -0.18 -21.31
CA HIS A 43 0.97 1.04 -22.13
C HIS A 43 2.23 1.31 -22.94
N GLN A 44 3.42 1.32 -22.32
CA GLN A 44 4.66 1.74 -22.99
C GLN A 44 5.36 0.61 -23.75
N LEU A 45 5.51 -0.58 -23.17
CA LEU A 45 6.27 -1.68 -23.82
C LEU A 45 5.40 -2.45 -24.83
N LEU A 46 4.24 -2.94 -24.38
CA LEU A 46 3.37 -3.79 -25.19
C LEU A 46 2.40 -2.99 -26.07
N HIS A 47 2.23 -1.69 -25.82
CA HIS A 47 1.26 -0.84 -26.51
C HIS A 47 -0.16 -1.43 -26.51
N TRP A 48 -0.51 -2.28 -25.55
CA TRP A 48 -1.74 -3.09 -25.57
C TRP A 48 -2.98 -2.21 -25.61
N HIS A 49 -3.05 -1.21 -24.73
CA HIS A 49 -4.16 -0.25 -24.71
C HIS A 49 -4.09 0.77 -25.86
N HIS A 50 -2.91 0.98 -26.44
CA HIS A 50 -2.73 1.77 -27.66
C HIS A 50 -3.14 0.99 -28.94
N PHE A 51 -3.19 -0.34 -28.86
CA PHE A 51 -3.63 -1.25 -29.92
C PHE A 51 -5.15 -1.29 -30.06
N TYR A 52 -5.89 -0.87 -29.02
CA TYR A 52 -7.33 -0.67 -29.03
C TYR A 52 -7.64 0.85 -29.10
N ASP A 53 -8.01 1.33 -30.30
CA ASP A 53 -8.58 2.67 -30.60
C ASP A 53 -7.63 3.88 -30.72
N LYS A 54 -7.59 4.57 -31.87
CA LYS A 54 -8.47 5.69 -32.26
C LYS A 54 -8.49 6.92 -31.33
N SER A 55 -7.72 6.93 -30.25
CA SER A 55 -7.57 8.09 -29.37
C SER A 55 -6.55 9.10 -29.92
N THR A 56 -6.78 10.39 -29.66
CA THR A 56 -5.85 11.46 -30.06
C THR A 56 -4.69 11.53 -29.06
N THR A 57 -3.47 11.80 -29.54
CA THR A 57 -2.25 11.84 -28.72
C THR A 57 -2.37 12.69 -27.44
N SER A 58 -3.10 13.81 -27.50
CA SER A 58 -3.31 14.67 -26.31
C SER A 58 -4.12 14.01 -25.20
N ILE A 59 -5.08 13.14 -25.53
CA ILE A 59 -5.91 12.45 -24.53
C ILE A 59 -5.09 11.35 -23.83
N GLY A 60 -4.25 10.65 -24.59
CA GLY A 60 -3.32 9.65 -24.05
C GLY A 60 -2.36 10.26 -23.01
N LEU A 61 -1.73 11.40 -23.34
CA LEU A 61 -0.82 12.10 -22.42
C LEU A 61 -1.49 12.54 -21.11
N VAL A 62 -2.72 13.04 -21.16
CA VAL A 62 -3.44 13.46 -19.96
C VAL A 62 -3.84 12.25 -19.11
N SER A 63 -4.33 11.19 -19.75
CA SER A 63 -4.73 9.95 -19.07
C SER A 63 -3.54 9.27 -18.39
N ASP A 64 -2.43 9.11 -19.11
CA ASP A 64 -1.19 8.54 -18.56
C ASP A 64 -0.69 9.37 -17.36
N GLY A 65 -0.67 10.70 -17.48
CA GLY A 65 -0.26 11.58 -16.37
C GLY A 65 -1.14 11.46 -15.12
N LEU A 66 -2.47 11.35 -15.27
CA LEU A 66 -3.38 11.17 -14.16
C LEU A 66 -3.23 9.79 -13.50
N PHE A 67 -3.09 8.74 -14.30
CA PHE A 67 -2.90 7.38 -13.81
C PHE A 67 -1.55 7.24 -13.10
N HIS A 68 -0.49 7.81 -13.67
CA HIS A 68 0.83 7.87 -13.05
C HIS A 68 0.82 8.59 -11.71
N ALA A 69 0.20 9.79 -11.66
CA ALA A 69 0.10 10.56 -10.43
C ALA A 69 -0.65 9.78 -9.34
N PHE A 70 -1.75 9.12 -9.70
CA PHE A 70 -2.49 8.25 -8.78
C PHE A 70 -1.62 7.12 -8.22
N GLY A 71 -0.93 6.37 -9.09
CA GLY A 71 -0.03 5.29 -8.68
C GLY A 71 1.11 5.80 -7.79
N PHE A 72 1.73 6.92 -8.16
CA PHE A 72 2.79 7.56 -7.39
C PHE A 72 2.34 7.94 -5.97
N PHE A 73 1.21 8.63 -5.84
CA PHE A 73 0.68 8.98 -4.52
C PHE A 73 0.31 7.75 -3.70
N ALA A 74 -0.24 6.69 -4.31
CA ALA A 74 -0.53 5.43 -3.62
C ALA A 74 0.75 4.79 -3.03
N VAL A 75 1.85 4.74 -3.80
CA VAL A 75 3.14 4.27 -3.28
C VAL A 75 3.65 5.16 -2.15
N VAL A 76 3.66 6.48 -2.34
CA VAL A 76 4.19 7.43 -1.33
C VAL A 76 3.42 7.30 -0.02
N ILE A 77 2.09 7.31 -0.05
CA ILE A 77 1.25 7.16 1.14
C ILE A 77 1.50 5.78 1.78
N GLY A 78 1.55 4.72 0.97
CA GLY A 78 1.84 3.37 1.41
C GLY A 78 3.16 3.29 2.18
N LEU A 79 4.25 3.84 1.62
CA LEU A 79 5.59 3.86 2.24
C LEU A 79 5.62 4.69 3.53
N VAL A 80 4.96 5.84 3.56
CA VAL A 80 4.84 6.65 4.79
C VAL A 80 4.12 5.86 5.88
N MET A 81 3.08 5.10 5.53
CA MET A 81 2.39 4.23 6.49
C MET A 81 3.28 3.07 6.97
N VAL A 82 4.09 2.45 6.08
CA VAL A 82 5.08 1.44 6.47
C VAL A 82 6.07 2.05 7.48
N ALA A 83 6.59 3.24 7.19
CA ALA A 83 7.54 3.92 8.07
C ALA A 83 6.93 4.27 9.44
N ASP A 84 5.68 4.73 9.48
CA ASP A 84 4.95 4.99 10.73
C ASP A 84 4.75 3.69 11.55
N LEU A 85 4.45 2.57 10.90
CA LEU A 85 4.33 1.26 11.56
C LEU A 85 5.66 0.80 12.16
N ILE A 86 6.77 0.91 11.40
CA ILE A 86 8.12 0.57 11.88
C ILE A 86 8.49 1.42 13.09
N ARG A 87 8.23 2.73 13.03
CA ARG A 87 8.52 3.66 14.13
C ARG A 87 7.77 3.28 15.40
N ARG A 88 6.47 2.95 15.29
CA ARG A 88 5.63 2.57 16.44
C ARG A 88 6.02 1.21 17.03
N ALA A 89 6.35 0.23 16.19
CA ALA A 89 6.86 -1.07 16.65
C ALA A 89 8.18 -0.92 17.43
N GLY A 90 9.05 -0.01 17.01
CA GLY A 90 10.27 0.34 17.75
C GLY A 90 9.98 0.96 19.12
N LEU A 91 9.07 1.93 19.20
CA LEU A 91 8.68 2.58 20.47
C LEU A 91 8.03 1.59 21.45
N SER A 92 7.22 0.65 20.96
CA SER A 92 6.59 -0.39 21.80
C SER A 92 7.60 -1.40 22.39
N LYS A 93 8.81 -1.52 21.83
CA LYS A 93 9.84 -2.44 22.36
C LYS A 93 10.59 -1.88 23.59
N TYR A 94 10.45 -0.59 23.88
CA TYR A 94 11.21 0.10 24.94
C TYR A 94 10.34 0.71 26.06
N GLY A 95 9.01 0.55 26.00
CA GLY A 95 8.07 0.96 27.05
C GLY A 95 7.46 -0.26 27.73
#